data_AF-A0A534Q8L1-F1
#
_entry.id   AF-A0A534Q8L1-F1
#
_cell.length_a   1.000
_cell.length_b   1.000
_cell.length_c   1.000
_cell.angle_alpha   90.00
_cell.angle_beta   90.00
_cell.angle_gamma   90.00
#
_symmetry.space_group_name_H-M   'P 1'
#
loop_
_entity.id
_entity.type
_entity.pdbx_description
1 polymer ?
#
loop_
_entity_poly.entity_id
_entity_poly.type
_entity_poly.pdbx_seq_one_letter_code
_entity_poly.pdbx_strand_id
1 'polypeptide(L)'
;GIDVSLATISRYLPKAKPNPDSQQRWITFLQNHRDVTAAMDFFVVPTVRFRLLYAWFAIDHRRRRILHFDVTASPATLWVIQQLRNAFPDEPTHRFLIFDNDSIFSSAVARSIAGFGIHPQRTAFQSPWQNGTAERFVGTVRRELLDHVVVLSEDHLRRLLREYVEYYNAERVHTAIADAPASRASETKPSGGVRVIRLPRVGGLHGRYTWREAARARG
;
A
#
# COMPACT_ATOMS: atom_id res chain seq x y z
N GLY A 1 28.06 1.02 22.14
CA GLY A 1 27.85 1.79 20.89
C GLY A 1 26.54 1.36 20.29
N ILE A 2 25.73 2.27 19.77
CA ILE A 2 24.43 1.93 19.17
C ILE A 2 24.71 1.15 17.87
N ASP A 3 24.31 -0.11 17.82
CA ASP A 3 24.40 -0.96 16.62
C ASP A 3 23.19 -0.66 15.73
N VAL A 4 23.41 0.15 14.69
CA VAL A 4 22.34 0.59 13.78
C VAL A 4 22.27 -0.38 12.61
N SER A 5 21.14 -1.08 12.47
CA SER A 5 20.94 -2.04 11.38
C SER A 5 21.13 -1.38 10.00
N LEU A 6 21.74 -2.09 9.05
CA LEU A 6 21.97 -1.61 7.67
C LEU A 6 20.69 -1.15 6.97
N ALA A 7 19.53 -1.72 7.33
CA ALA A 7 18.21 -1.31 6.83
C ALA A 7 17.84 0.12 7.27
N THR A 8 18.20 0.50 8.50
CA THR A 8 18.04 1.87 9.00
C THR A 8 18.98 2.83 8.26
N ILE A 9 20.23 2.43 8.01
CA ILE A 9 21.21 3.26 7.30
C ILE A 9 20.79 3.49 5.83
N SER A 10 20.28 2.46 5.16
CA SER A 10 19.78 2.55 3.78
C SER A 10 18.64 3.55 3.60
N ARG A 11 17.80 3.75 4.62
CA ARG A 11 16.69 4.71 4.60
C ARG A 11 17.14 6.17 4.59
N TYR A 12 18.32 6.48 5.14
CA TYR A 12 18.83 7.85 5.30
C TYR A 12 20.02 8.20 4.37
N LEU A 13 20.53 7.24 3.59
CA LEU A 13 21.56 7.51 2.58
C LEU A 13 20.96 8.27 1.38
N PRO A 14 21.67 9.28 0.81
CA PRO A 14 21.28 9.91 -0.43
C PRO A 14 21.15 8.88 -1.55
N LYS A 15 19.95 8.75 -2.13
CA LYS A 15 19.67 7.79 -3.20
C LYS A 15 20.49 8.17 -4.45
N ALA A 16 21.35 7.27 -4.92
CA ALA A 16 22.06 7.45 -6.19
C ALA A 16 21.06 7.58 -7.34
N LYS A 17 21.28 8.55 -8.25
CA LYS A 17 20.41 8.72 -9.41
C LYS A 17 20.64 7.55 -10.39
N PRO A 18 19.58 6.86 -10.84
CA PRO A 18 19.72 5.77 -11.79
C PRO A 18 20.24 6.25 -13.14
N ASN A 19 20.86 5.32 -13.88
CA ASN A 19 21.22 5.54 -15.28
C ASN A 19 19.94 5.87 -16.09
N PRO A 20 19.89 6.99 -16.84
CA PRO A 20 18.73 7.38 -17.62
C PRO A 20 18.18 6.30 -18.56
N ASP A 21 19.05 5.51 -19.19
CA ASP A 21 18.64 4.48 -20.16
C ASP A 21 17.96 3.29 -19.48
N SER A 22 18.48 2.85 -18.33
CA SER A 22 17.85 1.78 -17.56
C SER A 22 16.55 2.24 -16.92
N GLN A 23 16.50 3.52 -16.51
CA GLN A 23 15.28 4.16 -16.03
C GLN A 23 14.21 4.23 -17.12
N GLN A 24 14.58 4.63 -18.33
CA GLN A 24 13.65 4.70 -19.45
C GLN A 24 13.10 3.31 -19.82
N ARG A 25 13.97 2.29 -19.94
CA ARG A 25 13.55 0.91 -20.22
C ARG A 25 12.59 0.36 -19.16
N TRP A 26 12.86 0.65 -17.89
CA TRP A 26 11.99 0.23 -16.79
C TRP A 26 10.64 0.96 -16.80
N ILE A 27 10.63 2.26 -17.05
CA ILE A 27 9.39 3.04 -17.18
C ILE A 27 8.55 2.47 -18.33
N THR A 28 9.16 2.19 -19.48
CA THR A 28 8.48 1.59 -20.64
C THR A 28 7.92 0.21 -20.29
N PHE A 29 8.69 -0.64 -19.60
CA PHE A 29 8.20 -1.94 -19.11
C PHE A 29 6.96 -1.77 -18.22
N LEU A 30 7.03 -0.90 -17.22
CA LEU A 30 5.93 -0.64 -16.30
C LEU A 30 4.70 -0.06 -16.99
N GLN A 31 4.88 0.79 -18.00
CA GLN A 31 3.77 1.34 -18.77
C GLN A 31 3.06 0.25 -19.58
N ASN A 32 3.80 -0.61 -20.25
CA ASN A 32 3.24 -1.66 -21.10
C ASN A 32 2.62 -2.82 -20.30
N HIS A 33 3.12 -3.11 -19.10
CA HIS A 33 2.68 -4.25 -18.28
C HIS A 33 1.92 -3.82 -17.03
N ARG A 34 1.51 -2.56 -16.94
CA ARG A 34 0.89 -1.98 -15.74
C ARG A 34 -0.31 -2.79 -15.24
N ASP A 35 -1.09 -3.32 -16.18
CA ASP A 35 -2.35 -4.02 -15.92
C ASP A 35 -2.18 -5.40 -15.33
N VAL A 36 -0.99 -5.98 -15.50
CA VAL A 36 -0.62 -7.31 -15.02
C VAL A 36 0.50 -7.27 -13.98
N THR A 37 0.82 -6.08 -13.45
CA THR A 37 1.92 -5.91 -12.49
C THR A 37 1.39 -5.53 -11.12
N ALA A 38 1.87 -6.20 -10.09
CA ALA A 38 1.72 -5.80 -8.70
C ALA A 38 3.09 -5.50 -8.08
N ALA A 39 3.09 -4.83 -6.95
CA ALA A 39 4.24 -4.65 -6.09
C ALA A 39 3.93 -5.08 -4.66
N MET A 40 4.93 -5.47 -3.90
CA MET A 40 4.83 -5.65 -2.46
C MET A 40 6.01 -4.98 -1.76
N ASP A 41 5.81 -4.67 -0.48
CA ASP A 41 6.85 -4.08 0.36
C ASP A 41 6.48 -4.24 1.85
N PHE A 42 7.43 -3.92 2.71
CA PHE A 42 7.25 -3.76 4.14
C PHE A 42 7.41 -2.31 4.59
N PHE A 43 6.71 -1.94 5.65
CA PHE A 43 7.10 -0.79 6.44
C PHE A 43 7.01 -1.08 7.93
N VAL A 44 7.88 -0.42 8.70
CA VAL A 44 8.01 -0.63 10.14
C VAL A 44 7.29 0.47 10.91
N VAL A 45 6.52 0.09 11.93
CA VAL A 45 5.80 1.00 12.80
C VAL A 45 6.19 0.72 14.26
N PRO A 46 6.78 1.70 14.98
CA PRO A 46 7.04 1.54 16.40
C PRO A 46 5.75 1.64 17.21
N THR A 47 5.63 0.82 18.25
CA THR A 47 4.55 0.93 19.25
C THR A 47 4.94 1.88 20.38
N VAL A 48 3.97 2.24 21.23
CA VAL A 48 4.19 2.99 22.48
C VAL A 48 5.20 2.32 23.43
N ARG A 49 5.35 0.99 23.32
CA ARG A 49 6.33 0.20 24.08
C ARG A 49 7.65 0.02 23.32
N PHE A 50 7.89 0.79 22.26
CA PHE A 50 9.05 0.71 21.39
C PHE A 50 9.29 -0.67 20.73
N ARG A 51 8.27 -1.54 20.71
CA ARG A 51 8.30 -2.75 19.88
C ARG A 51 8.09 -2.37 18.42
N LEU A 52 8.85 -2.99 17.52
CA LEU A 52 8.72 -2.80 16.09
C LEU A 52 7.69 -3.78 15.53
N LEU A 53 6.72 -3.25 14.79
CA LEU A 53 5.77 -4.04 14.01
C LEU A 53 6.07 -3.86 12.53
N TYR A 54 6.00 -4.96 11.79
CA TYR A 54 6.18 -5.01 10.34
C TYR A 54 4.81 -5.10 9.69
N ALA A 55 4.47 -4.11 8.87
CA ALA A 55 3.27 -4.12 8.05
C ALA A 55 3.67 -4.50 6.62
N TRP A 56 3.18 -5.65 6.17
CA TRP A 56 3.31 -6.12 4.80
C TRP A 56 2.10 -5.68 3.98
N PHE A 57 2.30 -5.37 2.70
CA PHE A 57 1.20 -5.13 1.77
C PHE A 57 1.56 -5.52 0.35
N ALA A 58 0.53 -5.78 -0.46
CA ALA A 58 0.61 -5.90 -1.91
C ALA A 58 -0.29 -4.85 -2.58
N ILE A 59 0.18 -4.23 -3.66
CA ILE A 59 -0.48 -3.15 -4.38
C ILE A 59 -0.46 -3.40 -5.90
N ASP A 60 -1.63 -3.26 -6.53
CA ASP A 60 -1.81 -3.31 -7.97
C ASP A 60 -1.23 -2.06 -8.66
N HIS A 61 -0.44 -2.19 -9.73
CA HIS A 61 0.13 -1.02 -10.40
C HIS A 61 -0.88 -0.21 -11.22
N ARG A 62 -1.89 -0.87 -11.80
CA ARG A 62 -2.87 -0.24 -12.69
C ARG A 62 -3.67 0.84 -11.99
N ARG A 63 -4.41 0.46 -10.97
CA ARG A 63 -5.27 1.38 -10.20
C ARG A 63 -4.73 1.71 -8.83
N ARG A 64 -3.53 1.24 -8.48
CA ARG A 64 -2.94 1.46 -7.15
C ARG A 64 -3.80 0.86 -6.04
N ARG A 65 -4.55 -0.21 -6.32
CA ARG A 65 -5.41 -0.84 -5.32
C ARG A 65 -4.56 -1.67 -4.38
N ILE A 66 -4.72 -1.50 -3.07
CA ILE A 66 -4.15 -2.43 -2.09
C ILE A 66 -4.91 -3.75 -2.22
N LEU A 67 -4.16 -4.79 -2.60
CA LEU A 67 -4.67 -6.14 -2.82
C LEU A 67 -4.90 -6.85 -1.48
N HIS A 68 -3.90 -6.75 -0.60
CA HIS A 68 -3.91 -7.34 0.74
C HIS A 68 -2.86 -6.64 1.62
N PHE A 69 -3.04 -6.73 2.93
CA PHE A 69 -2.06 -6.29 3.92
C PHE A 69 -2.19 -7.13 5.19
N ASP A 70 -1.12 -7.23 5.96
CA ASP A 70 -1.18 -7.75 7.33
C ASP A 70 0.00 -7.22 8.17
N VAL A 71 -0.09 -7.39 9.49
CA VAL A 71 0.87 -6.89 10.47
C VAL A 71 1.39 -8.04 11.31
N THR A 72 2.69 -8.02 11.60
CA THR A 72 3.33 -8.98 12.50
C THR A 72 4.49 -8.35 13.25
N ALA A 73 4.76 -8.80 14.48
CA ALA A 73 6.03 -8.54 15.16
C ALA A 73 7.19 -9.40 14.62
N SER A 74 6.90 -10.49 13.89
CA SER A 74 7.90 -11.44 13.38
C SER A 74 7.61 -11.80 11.91
N PRO A 75 8.26 -11.12 10.94
CA PRO A 75 8.03 -11.33 9.51
C PRO A 75 8.81 -12.55 8.98
N ALA A 76 8.53 -13.73 9.52
CA ALA A 76 9.16 -14.97 9.07
C ALA A 76 8.76 -15.33 7.63
N THR A 77 9.62 -16.06 6.91
CA THR A 77 9.36 -16.46 5.50
C THR A 77 8.01 -17.17 5.32
N LEU A 78 7.64 -18.10 6.21
CA LEU A 78 6.34 -18.80 6.11
C LEU A 78 5.15 -17.85 6.28
N TRP A 79 5.29 -16.86 7.16
CA TRP A 79 4.27 -15.83 7.33
C TRP A 79 4.11 -15.00 6.05
N VAL A 80 5.22 -14.60 5.40
CA VAL A 80 5.18 -13.87 4.11
C VAL A 80 4.51 -14.70 3.01
N ILE A 81 4.83 -16.00 2.92
CA ILE A 81 4.22 -16.90 1.95
C ILE A 81 2.70 -17.00 2.19
N GLN A 82 2.26 -17.03 3.44
CA GLN A 82 0.83 -17.01 3.76
C GLN A 82 0.17 -15.71 3.30
N GLN A 83 0.82 -14.56 3.47
CA GLN A 83 0.26 -13.28 3.00
C GLN A 83 0.21 -13.20 1.48
N LEU A 84 1.20 -13.78 0.77
CA LEU A 84 1.14 -13.92 -0.68
C LEU A 84 -0.05 -14.76 -1.12
N ARG A 85 -0.30 -15.90 -0.45
CA ARG A 85 -1.49 -16.74 -0.72
C ARG A 85 -2.79 -15.99 -0.47
N ASN A 86 -2.84 -15.16 0.58
CA ASN A 86 -4.03 -14.35 0.88
C ASN A 86 -4.23 -13.22 -0.15
N ALA A 87 -3.15 -12.73 -0.75
CA ALA A 87 -3.18 -11.62 -1.70
C ALA A 87 -3.51 -12.03 -3.14
N PHE A 88 -3.10 -13.23 -3.54
CA PHE A 88 -3.22 -13.72 -4.90
C PHE A 88 -4.08 -15.00 -4.93
N PRO A 89 -5.20 -15.01 -5.66
CA PRO A 89 -6.00 -16.21 -5.86
C PRO A 89 -5.23 -17.26 -6.67
N ASP A 90 -5.75 -18.50 -6.72
CA ASP A 90 -5.11 -19.61 -7.44
C ASP A 90 -4.86 -19.32 -8.94
N GLU A 91 -5.70 -18.48 -9.54
CA GLU A 91 -5.52 -17.94 -10.90
C GLU A 91 -5.28 -16.42 -10.86
N PRO A 92 -4.03 -15.97 -10.65
CA PRO A 92 -3.75 -14.55 -10.52
C PRO A 92 -3.80 -13.85 -11.88
N THR A 93 -4.49 -12.71 -11.92
CA THR A 93 -4.46 -11.80 -13.07
C THR A 93 -3.10 -11.11 -13.22
N HIS A 94 -2.34 -10.99 -12.12
CA HIS A 94 -1.02 -10.37 -12.10
C HIS A 94 0.05 -11.38 -12.53
N ARG A 95 0.85 -11.02 -13.54
CA ARG A 95 1.93 -11.84 -14.10
C ARG A 95 3.30 -11.45 -13.57
N PHE A 96 3.45 -10.25 -13.00
CA PHE A 96 4.69 -9.76 -12.40
C PHE A 96 4.44 -9.25 -10.99
N LEU A 97 5.33 -9.58 -10.06
CA LEU A 97 5.34 -9.04 -8.71
C LEU A 97 6.69 -8.41 -8.40
N ILE A 98 6.69 -7.09 -8.21
CA ILE A 98 7.87 -6.30 -7.89
C ILE A 98 8.07 -6.24 -6.39
N PHE A 99 9.29 -6.43 -5.92
CA PHE A 99 9.66 -6.27 -4.50
C PHE A 99 11.13 -5.92 -4.37
N ASP A 100 11.51 -5.34 -3.23
CA ASP A 100 12.88 -4.93 -3.01
C ASP A 100 13.81 -6.11 -2.62
N ASN A 101 15.09 -5.80 -2.39
CA ASN A 101 16.08 -6.78 -1.95
C ASN A 101 16.16 -6.91 -0.43
N ASP A 102 15.09 -6.58 0.32
CA ASP A 102 15.09 -6.85 1.75
C ASP A 102 15.33 -8.34 2.00
N SER A 103 16.19 -8.62 2.98
CA SER A 103 16.49 -9.95 3.50
C SER A 103 15.25 -10.77 3.90
N ILE A 104 14.16 -10.11 4.28
CA ILE A 104 12.87 -10.75 4.58
C ILE A 104 12.32 -11.46 3.33
N PHE A 105 12.54 -10.89 2.15
CA PHE A 105 12.20 -11.51 0.87
C PHE A 105 13.29 -12.49 0.46
N SER A 106 13.29 -13.67 1.10
CA SER A 106 14.26 -14.74 0.85
C SER A 106 14.09 -15.40 -0.53
N SER A 107 15.03 -16.25 -0.92
CA SER A 107 14.90 -17.08 -2.14
C SER A 107 13.68 -18.01 -2.09
N ALA A 108 13.26 -18.44 -0.90
CA ALA A 108 12.05 -19.22 -0.71
C ALA A 108 10.78 -18.40 -1.00
N VAL A 109 10.76 -17.11 -0.66
CA VAL A 109 9.66 -16.21 -1.04
C VAL A 109 9.58 -16.07 -2.56
N ALA A 110 10.72 -15.81 -3.22
CA ALA A 110 10.76 -15.69 -4.68
C ALA A 110 10.30 -16.99 -5.39
N ARG A 111 10.71 -18.16 -4.90
CA ARG A 111 10.23 -19.46 -5.41
C ARG A 111 8.74 -19.65 -5.20
N SER A 112 8.20 -19.22 -4.06
CA SER A 112 6.76 -19.32 -3.77
C SER A 112 5.94 -18.45 -4.71
N ILE A 113 6.41 -17.23 -5.00
CA ILE A 113 5.80 -16.33 -6.00
C ILE A 113 5.73 -17.02 -7.37
N ALA A 114 6.85 -17.62 -7.81
CA ALA A 114 6.88 -18.38 -9.07
C ALA A 114 5.93 -19.59 -9.04
N GLY A 115 5.79 -20.25 -7.88
CA GLY A 115 4.84 -21.34 -7.68
C GLY A 115 3.36 -20.93 -7.81
N PHE A 116 3.04 -19.64 -7.60
CA PHE A 116 1.71 -19.08 -7.88
C PHE A 116 1.51 -18.68 -9.36
N GLY A 117 2.47 -18.95 -10.24
CA GLY A 117 2.41 -18.56 -11.64
C GLY A 117 2.72 -17.07 -11.89
N ILE A 118 3.30 -16.38 -10.90
CA ILE A 118 3.67 -14.96 -10.97
C ILE A 118 5.18 -14.86 -11.12
N HIS A 119 5.68 -14.00 -12.02
CA HIS A 119 7.11 -13.78 -12.18
C HIS A 119 7.64 -12.83 -11.08
N PRO A 120 8.55 -13.31 -10.20
CA PRO A 120 9.15 -12.47 -9.18
C PRO A 120 10.17 -11.51 -9.79
N GLN A 121 9.98 -10.20 -9.59
CA GLN A 121 10.86 -9.16 -10.10
C GLN A 121 11.49 -8.40 -8.92
N ARG A 122 12.73 -8.76 -8.58
CA ARG A 122 13.50 -7.99 -7.59
C ARG A 122 13.93 -6.65 -8.18
N THR A 123 13.91 -5.61 -7.35
CA THR A 123 14.58 -4.36 -7.72
C THR A 123 16.09 -4.60 -7.84
N ALA A 124 16.75 -3.85 -8.70
CA ALA A 124 18.21 -3.83 -8.74
C ALA A 124 18.76 -3.26 -7.43
N PHE A 125 19.99 -3.64 -7.09
CA PHE A 125 20.67 -3.10 -5.93
C PHE A 125 20.68 -1.57 -5.99
N GLN A 126 20.34 -0.92 -4.86
CA GLN A 126 20.24 0.54 -4.75
C GLN A 126 19.28 1.23 -5.76
N SER A 127 18.26 0.53 -6.25
CA SER A 127 17.26 1.07 -7.19
C SER A 127 15.84 1.14 -6.61
N PRO A 128 15.61 1.88 -5.50
CA PRO A 128 14.31 1.99 -4.84
C PRO A 128 13.20 2.55 -5.76
N TRP A 129 13.58 3.40 -6.72
CA TRP A 129 12.66 3.97 -7.71
C TRP A 129 11.93 2.91 -8.55
N GLN A 130 12.47 1.69 -8.65
CA GLN A 130 11.81 0.60 -9.35
C GLN A 130 10.56 0.09 -8.63
N ASN A 131 10.52 0.17 -7.29
CA ASN A 131 9.34 -0.12 -6.47
C ASN A 131 8.55 1.16 -6.10
N GLY A 132 8.64 2.20 -6.93
CA GLY A 132 8.14 3.53 -6.61
C GLY A 132 6.62 3.61 -6.35
N THR A 133 5.82 2.64 -6.79
CA THR A 133 4.39 2.56 -6.44
C THR A 133 4.20 2.18 -4.97
N ALA A 134 4.91 1.16 -4.49
CA ALA A 134 4.87 0.74 -3.09
C ALA A 134 5.48 1.81 -2.17
N GLU A 135 6.65 2.36 -2.53
CA GLU A 135 7.28 3.44 -1.73
C GLU A 135 6.35 4.65 -1.56
N ARG A 136 5.65 5.03 -2.64
CA ARG A 136 4.68 6.13 -2.59
C ARG A 136 3.51 5.80 -1.67
N PHE A 137 3.00 4.58 -1.68
CA PHE A 137 1.98 4.15 -0.73
C PHE A 137 2.46 4.25 0.72
N VAL A 138 3.67 3.77 1.02
CA VAL A 138 4.25 3.86 2.37
C VAL A 138 4.32 5.31 2.85
N GLY A 139 4.80 6.22 2.00
CA GLY A 139 4.83 7.65 2.33
C GLY A 139 3.44 8.23 2.57
N THR A 140 2.43 7.78 1.82
CA THR A 140 1.04 8.22 1.97
C THR A 140 0.41 7.72 3.28
N VAL A 141 0.51 6.43 3.60
CA VAL A 141 -0.06 5.89 4.86
C VAL A 141 0.62 6.49 6.09
N ARG A 142 1.92 6.83 6.01
CA ARG A 142 2.59 7.55 7.10
C ARG A 142 1.98 8.92 7.33
N ARG A 143 1.97 9.76 6.29
CA ARG A 143 1.47 11.14 6.38
C ARG A 143 -0.02 11.24 6.70
N GLU A 144 -0.83 10.29 6.24
CA GLU A 144 -2.28 10.38 6.35
C GLU A 144 -2.86 9.61 7.55
N LEU A 145 -2.06 8.75 8.19
CA LEU A 145 -2.51 7.94 9.32
C LEU A 145 -1.45 7.88 10.42
N LEU A 146 -0.28 7.31 10.13
CA LEU A 146 0.67 6.89 11.18
C LEU A 146 1.36 8.05 11.89
N ASP A 147 1.46 9.22 11.26
CA ASP A 147 1.99 10.45 11.87
C ASP A 147 0.97 11.10 12.83
N HIS A 148 -0.27 10.61 12.88
CA HIS A 148 -1.36 11.15 13.69
C HIS A 148 -1.85 10.21 14.79
N VAL A 149 -1.31 9.00 14.89
CA VAL A 149 -1.77 7.97 15.83
C VAL A 149 -0.62 7.31 16.56
N VAL A 150 -0.80 7.06 17.85
CA VAL A 150 0.14 6.26 18.65
C VAL A 150 -0.31 4.80 18.64
N VAL A 151 0.53 3.92 18.10
CA VAL A 151 0.23 2.49 17.99
C VAL A 151 0.46 1.77 19.32
N LEU A 152 -0.51 0.99 19.77
CA LEU A 152 -0.49 0.36 21.11
C LEU A 152 -0.08 -1.12 21.06
N SER A 153 -0.52 -1.82 20.00
CA SER A 153 -0.34 -3.26 19.80
C SER A 153 -0.45 -3.61 18.32
N GLU A 154 -0.14 -4.87 17.99
CA GLU A 154 -0.33 -5.43 16.66
C GLU A 154 -1.80 -5.37 16.21
N ASP A 155 -2.73 -5.79 17.05
CA ASP A 155 -4.17 -5.75 16.75
C ASP A 155 -4.67 -4.32 16.54
N HIS A 156 -4.15 -3.36 17.32
CA HIS A 156 -4.50 -1.96 17.14
C HIS A 156 -4.04 -1.46 15.76
N LEU A 157 -2.78 -1.75 15.38
CA LEU A 157 -2.28 -1.36 14.05
C LEU A 157 -3.06 -2.04 12.93
N ARG A 158 -3.36 -3.34 13.07
CA ARG A 158 -4.15 -4.10 12.09
C ARG A 158 -5.53 -3.48 11.88
N ARG A 159 -6.21 -3.06 12.96
CA ARG A 159 -7.52 -2.39 12.86
C ARG A 159 -7.40 -1.03 12.15
N LEU A 160 -6.43 -0.20 12.53
CA LEU A 160 -6.22 1.12 11.91
C LEU A 160 -5.91 1.00 10.41
N LEU A 161 -5.02 0.07 10.04
CA LEU A 161 -4.68 -0.17 8.64
C LEU A 161 -5.87 -0.74 7.86
N ARG A 162 -6.74 -1.54 8.47
CA ARG A 162 -7.97 -2.04 7.82
C ARG A 162 -8.88 -0.89 7.43
N GLU A 163 -9.22 -0.04 8.40
CA GLU A 163 -10.07 1.15 8.16
C GLU A 163 -9.44 2.08 7.12
N TYR A 164 -8.12 2.26 7.18
CA TYR A 164 -7.40 3.10 6.22
C TYR A 164 -7.37 2.49 4.82
N VAL A 165 -7.13 1.18 4.67
CA VAL A 165 -7.10 0.52 3.36
C VAL A 165 -8.48 0.51 2.71
N GLU A 166 -9.55 0.34 3.49
CA GLU A 166 -10.92 0.50 3.00
C GLU A 166 -11.15 1.91 2.45
N TYR A 167 -10.80 2.94 3.21
CA TYR A 167 -10.84 4.33 2.76
C TYR A 167 -9.97 4.57 1.52
N TYR A 168 -8.73 4.09 1.54
CA TYR A 168 -7.75 4.25 0.48
C TYR A 168 -8.25 3.68 -0.83
N ASN A 169 -8.79 2.46 -0.80
CA ASN A 169 -9.27 1.77 -1.99
C ASN A 169 -10.61 2.34 -2.51
N ALA A 170 -11.51 2.75 -1.63
CA ALA A 170 -12.87 3.12 -2.04
C ALA A 170 -13.09 4.63 -2.25
N GLU A 171 -12.33 5.48 -1.56
CA GLU A 171 -12.69 6.90 -1.39
C GLU A 171 -11.54 7.88 -1.62
N ARG A 172 -10.29 7.47 -1.39
CA ARG A 172 -9.13 8.36 -1.53
C ARG A 172 -8.86 8.67 -3.01
N VAL A 173 -8.87 9.95 -3.38
CA VAL A 173 -8.57 10.37 -4.76
C VAL A 173 -7.06 10.33 -5.01
N HIS A 174 -6.66 9.69 -6.10
CA HIS A 174 -5.26 9.62 -6.53
C HIS A 174 -5.05 10.43 -7.79
N THR A 175 -4.28 11.52 -7.72
CA THR A 175 -4.00 12.41 -8.86
C THR A 175 -3.52 11.66 -10.11
N ALA A 176 -2.73 10.60 -9.96
CA ALA A 176 -2.18 9.85 -11.10
C ALA A 176 -3.18 8.91 -11.80
N ILE A 177 -4.36 8.68 -11.23
CA ILE A 177 -5.46 7.96 -11.89
C ILE A 177 -6.75 8.80 -11.91
N ALA A 178 -6.70 10.04 -11.42
CA ALA A 178 -7.81 10.98 -11.27
C ALA A 178 -9.09 10.42 -10.59
N ASP A 179 -8.97 9.31 -9.85
CA ASP A 179 -10.08 8.58 -9.22
C ASP A 179 -9.59 7.82 -7.96
N ALA A 180 -10.49 7.15 -7.25
CA ALA A 180 -10.18 6.15 -6.24
C ALA A 180 -9.77 4.80 -6.88
N PRO A 181 -8.97 3.95 -6.21
CA PRO A 181 -8.48 2.71 -6.78
C PRO A 181 -9.56 1.71 -7.22
N ALA A 182 -10.66 1.61 -6.46
CA ALA A 182 -11.81 0.78 -6.82
C ALA A 182 -12.66 1.36 -7.95
N SER A 183 -12.35 2.59 -8.39
CA SER A 183 -13.21 3.47 -9.17
C SER A 183 -14.53 3.78 -8.49
N ARG A 184 -14.99 5.02 -8.62
CA ARG A 184 -16.22 5.46 -8.00
C ARG A 184 -17.14 6.09 -9.05
N ALA A 185 -18.41 5.69 -9.06
CA ALA A 185 -19.43 6.41 -9.79
C ALA A 185 -19.53 7.84 -9.24
N SER A 186 -19.46 8.83 -10.13
CA SER A 186 -19.65 10.24 -9.74
C SER A 186 -21.05 10.41 -9.17
N GLU A 187 -21.15 10.92 -7.93
CA GLU A 187 -22.44 11.24 -7.33
C GLU A 187 -22.94 12.57 -7.92
N THR A 188 -23.90 12.50 -8.83
CA THR A 188 -24.63 13.68 -9.30
C THR A 188 -25.48 14.25 -8.16
N LYS A 189 -25.54 15.58 -8.05
CA LYS A 189 -26.39 16.25 -7.05
C LYS A 189 -27.85 15.82 -7.28
N PRO A 190 -28.52 15.17 -6.31
CA PRO A 190 -29.93 14.82 -6.46
C PRO A 190 -30.79 16.07 -6.57
N SER A 191 -31.91 15.98 -7.29
CA SER A 191 -32.93 17.02 -7.34
C SER A 191 -33.65 17.14 -5.99
N GLY A 192 -33.82 18.37 -5.48
CA GLY A 192 -34.52 18.66 -4.22
C GLY A 192 -33.65 19.32 -3.14
N GLY A 193 -34.20 19.43 -1.92
CA GLY A 193 -33.51 19.97 -0.74
C GLY A 193 -32.50 18.97 -0.18
N VAL A 194 -31.31 18.90 -0.78
CA VAL A 194 -30.21 18.04 -0.33
C VAL A 194 -29.05 18.87 0.21
N ARG A 195 -28.37 18.33 1.23
CA ARG A 195 -27.15 18.92 1.80
C ARG A 195 -25.99 17.96 1.68
N VAL A 196 -24.79 18.51 1.52
CA VAL A 196 -23.55 17.74 1.63
C VAL A 196 -23.34 17.40 3.10
N ILE A 197 -23.12 16.12 3.40
CA ILE A 197 -22.69 15.65 4.72
C ILE A 197 -21.29 15.06 4.65
N ARG A 198 -20.52 15.21 5.73
CA ARG A 198 -19.22 14.54 5.90
C ARG A 198 -19.41 13.28 6.73
N LEU A 199 -19.06 12.13 6.17
CA LEU A 199 -18.98 10.84 6.86
C LEU A 199 -17.54 10.64 7.34
N PRO A 200 -17.27 10.58 8.65
CA PRO A 200 -15.93 10.40 9.17
C PRO A 200 -15.37 9.02 8.81
N ARG A 201 -14.09 8.97 8.44
CA ARG A 201 -13.31 7.76 8.16
C ARG A 201 -12.04 7.77 8.98
N VAL A 202 -11.53 6.59 9.33
CA VAL A 202 -10.26 6.42 10.06
C VAL A 202 -10.23 7.28 11.33
N GLY A 203 -11.21 7.07 12.22
CA GLY A 203 -11.36 7.87 13.44
C GLY A 203 -11.66 9.36 13.23
N GLY A 204 -12.03 9.78 12.01
CA GLY A 204 -12.36 11.17 11.67
C GLY A 204 -11.23 11.93 10.97
N LEU A 205 -10.03 11.33 10.85
CA LEU A 205 -8.88 11.89 10.13
C LEU A 205 -9.25 12.23 8.68
N HIS A 206 -10.02 11.34 8.06
CA HIS A 206 -10.53 11.52 6.70
C HIS A 206 -12.04 11.61 6.71
N GLY A 207 -12.61 12.11 5.61
CA GLY A 207 -14.05 12.19 5.46
C GLY A 207 -14.48 11.97 4.03
N ARG A 208 -15.55 11.19 3.85
CA ARG A 208 -16.30 11.14 2.59
C ARG A 208 -17.39 12.18 2.61
N TYR A 209 -17.49 12.93 1.52
CA TYR A 209 -18.59 13.86 1.30
C TYR A 209 -19.63 13.20 0.40
N THR A 210 -20.90 13.24 0.81
CA THR A 210 -22.03 12.68 0.06
C THR A 210 -23.28 13.52 0.26
N TRP A 211 -24.24 13.39 -0.64
CA TRP A 211 -25.53 14.07 -0.55
C TRP A 211 -26.49 13.31 0.37
N ARG A 212 -27.20 14.03 1.24
CA ARG A 212 -28.29 13.49 2.05
C ARG A 212 -29.50 14.42 1.95
N GLU A 213 -30.70 13.84 1.86
CA GLU A 213 -31.95 14.59 1.93
C GLU A 213 -31.99 15.43 3.22
N ALA A 214 -32.30 16.72 3.07
CA ALA A 214 -32.56 17.57 4.21
C ALA A 214 -33.82 17.05 4.90
N ALA A 215 -33.74 16.83 6.21
CA ALA A 215 -34.91 16.48 6.99
C ALA A 215 -35.98 17.55 6.76
N ARG A 216 -37.17 17.15 6.28
CA ARG A 216 -38.31 18.06 6.18
C ARG A 216 -38.59 18.59 7.58
N ALA A 217 -38.56 19.91 7.75
CA ALA A 217 -39.03 20.52 8.98
C ALA A 217 -40.46 20.03 9.23
N ARG A 218 -40.69 19.37 10.38
CA ARG A 218 -42.05 19.06 10.81
C ARG A 218 -42.69 20.41 11.12
N GLY A 219 -43.71 20.76 10.33
CA GLY A 219 -44.58 21.91 10.59
C GLY A 219 -45.41 21.70 11.85
#